data_AF-A0A0M0LKG9-F1
#
_entry.id   AF-A0A0M0LKG9-F1
#
_cell.length_a   1.000
_cell.length_b   1.000
_cell.length_c   1.000
_cell.angle_alpha   90.00
_cell.angle_beta   90.00
_cell.angle_gamma   90.00
#
_symmetry.space_group_name_H-M   'P 1'
#
loop_
_entity.id
_entity.type
_entity.pdbx_description
1 polymer ?
#
loop_
_entity_poly.entity_id
_entity_poly.type
_entity_poly.pdbx_seq_one_letter_code
_entity_poly.pdbx_strand_id
1 'polypeptide(L)' 'MYTTLNVINLISGEQKQITFPKKNELDISPQVVGTNITWYRMNEKKNQGDVWVKDWRSGQEYRWLKNVDSAPTFFSKSN' A
#
# COMPACT_ATOMS: atom_id res chain seq x y z
N MET A 1 -13.48 -10.76 2.67
CA MET A 1 -12.89 -10.06 3.84
C MET A 1 -12.35 -8.71 3.36
N TYR A 2 -11.92 -7.78 4.21
CA TYR A 2 -11.15 -6.61 3.75
C TYR A 2 -9.97 -6.36 4.68
N THR A 3 -8.85 -5.90 4.15
CA THR A 3 -7.65 -5.55 4.93
C THR A 3 -7.35 -4.07 4.77
N THR A 4 -6.92 -3.41 5.84
CA THR A 4 -6.54 -1.99 5.83
C THR A 4 -5.09 -1.85 6.26
N LEU A 5 -4.43 -0.80 5.79
CA LEU A 5 -3.10 -0.43 6.26
C LEU A 5 -3.19 0.61 7.35
N ASN A 6 -2.34 0.43 8.35
CA ASN A 6 -2.21 1.32 9.49
C ASN A 6 -0.75 1.73 9.65
N VAL A 7 -0.53 3.00 9.99
CA VAL A 7 0.76 3.51 10.46
C VAL A 7 0.73 3.53 11.97
N ILE A 8 1.81 3.04 12.59
CA ILE A 8 1.98 3.02 14.04
C ILE A 8 3.16 3.91 14.38
N ASN A 9 2.95 4.89 15.25
CA ASN A 9 4.03 5.63 15.87
C ASN A 9 4.62 4.78 16.99
N LEU A 10 5.87 4.35 16.84
CA LEU A 10 6.52 3.45 17.80
C LEU A 10 6.87 4.14 19.14
N ILE A 11 6.95 5.46 19.17
CA ILE A 11 7.25 6.23 20.39
C ILE A 11 5.97 6.46 21.19
N SER A 12 4.90 6.94 20.55
CA SER A 12 3.63 7.24 21.24
C SER A 12 2.68 6.05 21.33
N GLY A 13 2.88 5.00 20.53
CA GLY A 13 1.93 3.90 20.38
C GLY A 13 0.68 4.26 19.57
N GLU A 14 0.58 5.50 19.06
CA GLU A 14 -0.59 5.94 18.29
C GLU A 14 -0.68 5.17 16.96
N GLN A 15 -1.89 4.69 16.64
CA GLN A 15 -2.18 4.01 15.39
C GLN A 15 -3.17 4.82 14.55
N LYS A 16 -2.86 4.97 13.26
CA LYS A 16 -3.72 5.65 12.29
C LYS A 16 -3.89 4.83 11.03
N GLN A 17 -5.14 4.57 10.65
CA GLN A 17 -5.47 3.95 9.37
C GLN A 17 -5.13 4.90 8.21
N ILE A 18 -4.47 4.38 7.17
CA ILE A 18 -4.03 5.16 6.02
C ILE A 18 -4.69 4.76 4.71
N THR A 19 -5.38 3.61 4.66
CA THR A 19 -6.10 3.16 3.47
C THR A 19 -7.55 2.81 3.77
N PHE A 20 -8.42 3.01 2.78
CA PHE A 20 -9.87 2.76 2.89
C PHE A 20 -10.35 1.92 1.70
N PRO A 21 -10.05 0.61 1.68
CA PRO A 21 -10.47 -0.29 0.62
C PRO A 21 -11.98 -0.51 0.63
N LYS A 22 -12.54 -0.83 -0.54
CA LYS A 22 -13.93 -1.24 -0.68
C LYS A 22 -14.15 -2.66 -0.16
N LYS A 23 -15.41 -3.07 -0.06
CA LYS A 23 -15.76 -4.44 0.32
C LYS A 23 -15.08 -5.46 -0.61
N ASN A 24 -14.41 -6.45 -0.02
CA ASN A 24 -13.63 -7.50 -0.69
C ASN A 24 -12.36 -7.02 -1.39
N GLU A 25 -11.92 -5.78 -1.14
CA GLU A 25 -10.57 -5.34 -1.49
C GLU A 25 -9.61 -5.61 -0.33
N LEU A 26 -8.43 -6.09 -0.68
CA LEU A 26 -7.36 -6.42 0.23
C LEU A 26 -6.16 -5.54 -0.11
N ASP A 27 -5.75 -4.71 0.83
CA ASP A 27 -4.44 -4.05 0.81
C ASP A 27 -3.40 -4.98 1.43
N ILE A 28 -2.40 -5.37 0.63
CA ILE A 28 -1.36 -6.30 1.02
C ILE A 28 0.03 -5.82 0.57
N SER A 29 1.05 -6.46 1.12
CA SER A 29 2.47 -6.21 0.80
C SER A 29 2.87 -4.72 0.88
N PRO A 30 2.58 -4.01 1.98
CA PRO A 30 3.00 -2.62 2.11
C PRO A 30 4.52 -2.51 2.09
N GLN A 31 5.04 -1.55 1.32
CA GLN A 31 6.48 -1.28 1.23
C GLN A 31 6.74 0.23 1.29
N VAL A 32 7.80 0.62 2.00
CA VAL A 32 8.26 2.01 2.07
C VAL A 32 9.44 2.19 1.12
N VAL A 33 9.34 3.14 0.20
CA VAL A 33 10.35 3.46 -0.81
C VAL A 33 10.61 4.96 -0.81
N GLY A 34 11.71 5.38 -0.18
CA GLY A 34 11.99 6.80 0.04
C GLY A 34 10.89 7.44 0.90
N THR A 35 10.19 8.43 0.33
CA THR A 35 9.06 9.12 1.00
C THR A 35 7.70 8.49 0.67
N ASN A 36 7.67 7.42 -0.12
CA ASN A 36 6.44 6.83 -0.60
C ASN A 36 6.12 5.56 0.19
N ILE A 37 4.85 5.42 0.57
CA ILE A 37 4.27 4.15 0.97
C ILE A 37 3.58 3.57 -0.26
N THR A 38 3.90 2.33 -0.58
CA THR A 38 3.31 1.60 -1.70
C THR A 38 2.61 0.35 -1.19
N TRP A 39 1.54 -0.07 -1.84
CA TRP A 39 0.87 -1.33 -1.52
C TRP A 39 0.16 -1.90 -2.74
N TYR A 40 -0.07 -3.19 -2.69
CA TYR A 40 -0.83 -3.90 -3.71
C TYR A 40 -2.27 -4.09 -3.21
N ARG A 41 -3.23 -3.58 -3.98
CA ARG A 41 -4.67 -3.72 -3.71
C ARG A 41 -5.26 -4.70 -4.70
N MET A 42 -5.76 -5.83 -4.20
CA MET A 42 -6.47 -6.82 -5.03
C MET A 42 -7.90 -7.02 -4.55
N ASN A 43 -8.74 -7.56 -5.41
CA ASN A 43 -10.06 -8.04 -5.02
C ASN A 43 -10.00 -9.57 -4.89
N GLU A 44 -10.57 -10.15 -3.83
CA GLU A 44 -10.58 -11.62 -3.63
C GLU A 44 -11.13 -12.41 -4.83
N LYS A 45 -11.96 -11.78 -5.67
CA LYS A 45 -12.56 -12.40 -6.87
C LYS A 45 -11.72 -12.24 -8.15
N LYS A 46 -10.59 -11.53 -8.08
CA LYS A 46 -9.74 -11.22 -9.23
C LYS A 46 -8.34 -11.79 -9.04
N ASN A 47 -7.75 -12.31 -10.11
CA ASN A 47 -6.38 -12.82 -10.10
C ASN A 47 -5.32 -11.71 -10.20
N GLN A 48 -5.75 -10.47 -10.43
CA GLN A 48 -4.89 -9.30 -10.61
C GLN A 48 -5.33 -8.15 -9.71
N GLY A 49 -4.39 -7.26 -9.41
CA GLY A 49 -4.60 -6.11 -8.56
C GLY A 49 -3.86 -4.88 -9.06
N ASP A 50 -4.01 -3.80 -8.32
CA ASP A 50 -3.44 -2.51 -8.64
C ASP A 50 -2.36 -2.14 -7.62
N VAL A 51 -1.33 -1.44 -8.06
CA VAL A 51 -0.31 -0.88 -7.17
C VAL A 51 -0.66 0.57 -6.87
N TRP A 52 -0.79 0.88 -5.60
CA TRP A 52 -1.07 2.21 -5.10
C TRP A 52 0.17 2.81 -4.46
N VAL A 53 0.25 4.14 -4.53
CA VAL A 53 1.34 4.93 -3.97
C VAL A 53 0.74 6.08 -3.20
N LYS A 54 1.28 6.33 -2.01
CA LYS A 54 0.99 7.50 -1.18
C LYS A 54 2.29 8.15 -0.75
N ASP A 55 2.48 9.41 -1.09
CA ASP A 55 3.57 10.21 -0.53
C ASP A 55 3.20 10.59 0.91
N TRP A 56 4.04 10.24 1.88
CA TRP A 56 3.76 10.51 3.29
C TRP A 56 3.76 12.01 3.60
N ARG A 57 4.51 12.81 2.84
CA ARG A 57 4.67 14.26 3.08
C ARG A 57 3.47 15.05 2.60
N SER A 58 3.07 14.84 1.35
CA SER A 58 1.92 15.53 0.76
C SER A 58 0.58 14.86 1.09
N GLY A 59 0.60 13.59 1.47
CA GLY A 59 -0.60 12.76 1.61
C GLY A 59 -1.24 12.36 0.28
N GLN A 60 -0.69 12.82 -0.86
CA GLN A 60 -1.20 12.55 -2.19
C GLN A 60 -1.16 11.05 -2.47
N GLU A 61 -2.28 10.52 -2.93
CA GLU A 61 -2.47 9.11 -3.24
C GLU A 61 -2.84 8.95 -4.71
N TYR A 62 -2.20 7.99 -5.38
CA TYR A 62 -2.52 7.67 -6.77
C TYR A 62 -2.26 6.20 -7.06
N ARG A 63 -2.91 5.72 -8.14
CA ARG A 63 -2.70 4.38 -8.66
C ARG A 63 -1.56 4.41 -9.67
N TRP A 64 -0.50 3.66 -9.39
CA TRP A 64 0.69 3.62 -10.24
C TRP A 64 0.59 2.56 -11.32
N LEU A 65 0.33 1.30 -10.95
CA LEU A 65 0.19 0.18 -11.88
C LEU A 65 -1.22 -0.42 -11.77
N LYS A 66 -1.71 -0.97 -12.88
CA LYS A 66 -3.05 -1.57 -12.98
C LYS A 66 -2.96 -3.02 -13.44
N ASN A 67 -3.83 -3.87 -12.89
CA ASN A 67 -3.98 -5.26 -13.31
C ASN A 67 -2.65 -6.04 -13.37
N VAL A 68 -1.80 -5.88 -12.36
CA VAL A 68 -0.56 -6.66 -12.23
C VAL A 68 -0.85 -7.97 -11.50
N ASP A 69 -0.08 -9.02 -11.83
CA ASP A 69 -0.26 -10.35 -11.25
C ASP A 69 0.26 -10.44 -9.80
N SER A 70 1.20 -9.56 -9.42
CA SER A 70 1.82 -9.57 -8.09
C SER A 70 2.31 -8.20 -7.65
N ALA A 71 2.57 -8.07 -6.34
CA ALA A 71 3.16 -6.86 -5.77
C ALA A 71 4.60 -6.66 -6.28
N PRO A 72 5.00 -5.41 -6.60
CA PRO A 72 6.35 -5.13 -7.07
C PRO A 72 7.38 -5.34 -5.95
N THR A 73 8.59 -5.74 -6.34
CA THR A 73 9.77 -5.73 -5.46
C THR A 73 10.61 -4.51 -5.82
N PHE A 74 10.85 -3.63 -4.85
CA PHE A 74 11.73 -2.49 -5.05
C PHE A 74 13.16 -2.84 -4.65
N PHE A 75 14.10 -2.55 -5.55
CA PHE A 75 15.53 -2.68 -5.27
C PHE A 75 16.08 -1.29 -4.92
N SER A 76 16.61 -1.13 -3.71
CA SER A 76 17.47 0.01 -3.40
C SER A 76 18.91 -0.38 -3.73
N LYS A 77 19.61 0.46 -4.49
CA LYS A 77 21.04 0.29 -4.68
C LYS A 77 21.72 0.78 -3.41
N SER A 78 22.28 -0.14 -2.64
CA SER A 78 23.20 0.22 -1.56
C SER A 78 24.51 0.69 -2.21
N ASN A 79 24.84 1.95 -2.03
CA ASN A 79 26.17 2.48 -2.36
C ASN A 79 27.14 2.21 -1.22
#